data_AF-A0A0S3EXH9-F1
#
_entry.id   AF-A0A0S3EXH9-F1
#
_cell.length_a   1.000
_cell.length_b   1.000
_cell.length_c   1.000
_cell.angle_alpha   90.00
_cell.angle_beta   90.00
_cell.angle_gamma   90.00
#
_symmetry.space_group_name_H-M   'P 1'
#
loop_
_entity.id
_entity.type
_entity.pdbx_description
1 polymer ?
#
loop_
_entity_poly.entity_id
_entity_poly.type
_entity_poly.pdbx_seq_one_letter_code
_entity_poly.pdbx_strand_id
1 'polypeptide(L)'
;MIGTLERAAVPCRSASVRTPPTLSALPLQSGKLYLRLYHGRATPGEQMEDWGSDGPVIGPLASIHVTYMCQLKFAAAPDVMERFFPEVMAQWRASGVSNGHGPLCDWQFNVIDDLIEYGGILYGDWSIFLADDQAAR
;
A
#
# COMPACT_ATOMS: atom_id res chain seq x y z
N MET A 1 -41.46 -23.12 -26.20
CA MET A 1 -40.74 -22.01 -26.85
C MET A 1 -41.23 -20.69 -26.27
N ILE A 2 -40.57 -20.19 -25.22
CA ILE A 2 -40.52 -18.78 -24.74
C ILE A 2 -39.71 -18.86 -23.43
N GLY A 3 -38.60 -18.18 -23.15
CA GLY A 3 -37.71 -17.28 -23.87
C GLY A 3 -36.68 -16.88 -22.81
N THR A 4 -35.39 -17.11 -23.06
CA THR A 4 -34.30 -16.83 -22.11
C THR A 4 -34.20 -15.34 -21.85
N LEU A 5 -34.31 -14.91 -20.58
CA LEU A 5 -34.02 -13.53 -20.18
C LEU A 5 -32.50 -13.36 -20.11
N GLU A 6 -31.91 -12.84 -21.17
CA GLU A 6 -30.55 -12.30 -21.17
C GLU A 6 -30.49 -11.10 -20.22
N ARG A 7 -29.68 -11.20 -19.16
CA ARG A 7 -29.29 -10.05 -18.35
C ARG A 7 -28.30 -9.24 -19.18
N ALA A 8 -28.76 -8.10 -19.69
CA ALA A 8 -27.90 -7.14 -20.37
C ALA A 8 -26.71 -6.77 -19.46
N ALA A 9 -25.50 -6.96 -19.98
CA ALA A 9 -24.27 -6.52 -19.35
C ALA A 9 -24.31 -4.99 -19.20
N VAL A 10 -24.15 -4.52 -17.98
CA VAL A 10 -23.97 -3.09 -17.68
C VAL A 10 -22.66 -2.65 -18.35
N PRO A 11 -22.64 -1.56 -19.13
CA PRO A 11 -21.42 -1.13 -19.79
C PRO A 11 -20.38 -0.78 -18.72
N CYS A 12 -19.22 -1.43 -18.83
CA CYS A 12 -18.04 -1.16 -18.02
C CYS A 12 -17.72 0.33 -18.16
N ARG A 13 -18.10 1.13 -17.16
CA ARG A 13 -17.63 2.51 -17.06
C ARG A 13 -16.13 2.41 -16.97
N SER A 14 -15.44 2.97 -17.96
CA SER A 14 -13.98 3.11 -17.96
C SER A 14 -13.58 3.68 -16.61
N ALA A 15 -13.05 2.83 -15.74
CA ALA A 15 -12.53 3.25 -14.45
C ALA A 15 -11.35 4.14 -14.81
N SER A 16 -11.51 5.45 -14.56
CA SER A 16 -10.40 6.38 -14.67
C SER A 16 -9.29 5.79 -13.82
N VAL A 17 -8.16 5.44 -14.47
CA VAL A 17 -6.96 4.91 -13.81
C VAL A 17 -6.69 5.82 -12.62
N ARG A 18 -6.92 5.32 -11.40
CA ARG A 18 -6.53 6.05 -10.22
C ARG A 18 -5.03 5.97 -10.20
N THR A 19 -4.37 7.09 -10.48
CA THR A 19 -2.92 7.18 -10.34
C THR A 19 -2.60 7.15 -8.86
N PRO A 20 -1.71 6.26 -8.38
CA PRO A 20 -1.32 6.28 -6.98
C PRO A 20 -0.75 7.66 -6.62
N PRO A 21 -0.89 8.09 -5.36
CA PRO A 21 -0.26 9.32 -4.90
C PRO A 21 1.25 9.23 -5.22
N THR A 22 1.69 10.07 -6.16
CA THR A 22 3.10 10.07 -6.58
C THR A 22 3.91 10.81 -5.54
N LEU A 23 4.38 10.08 -4.54
CA LEU A 23 5.38 10.60 -3.61
C LEU A 23 6.72 10.69 -4.35
N SER A 24 7.34 11.87 -4.37
CA SER A 24 8.70 12.04 -4.91
C SER A 24 9.62 11.01 -4.27
N ALA A 25 10.33 10.20 -5.05
CA ALA A 25 11.27 9.23 -4.51
C ALA A 25 12.38 9.96 -3.74
N LEU A 26 12.67 9.51 -2.51
CA LEU A 26 13.87 9.94 -1.78
C LEU A 26 14.94 8.87 -2.01
N PRO A 27 16.23 9.23 -2.02
CA PRO A 27 17.30 8.26 -2.16
C PRO A 27 17.21 7.22 -1.03
N LEU A 28 17.34 5.96 -1.41
CA LEU A 28 17.35 4.87 -0.45
C LEU A 28 18.63 4.93 0.38
N GLN A 29 18.48 4.79 1.69
CA GLN A 29 19.58 4.69 2.63
C GLN A 29 20.10 3.24 2.68
N SER A 30 21.37 3.05 2.34
CA SER A 30 22.05 1.75 2.37
C SER A 30 21.94 1.10 3.76
N GLY A 31 21.70 -0.21 3.80
CA GLY A 31 21.51 -1.01 5.00
C GLY A 31 20.16 -0.83 5.71
N LYS A 32 19.22 -0.07 5.14
CA LYS A 32 17.86 0.11 5.71
C LYS A 32 16.83 -0.79 5.03
N LEU A 33 15.83 -1.21 5.79
CA LEU A 33 14.71 -2.04 5.35
C LEU A 33 13.63 -1.19 4.67
N TYR A 34 13.14 -1.65 3.53
CA TYR A 34 12.02 -1.04 2.81
C TYR A 34 11.00 -2.10 2.39
N LEU A 35 9.77 -1.64 2.19
CA LEU A 35 8.68 -2.40 1.58
C LEU A 35 8.32 -1.77 0.23
N ARG A 36 8.18 -2.57 -0.82
CA ARG A 36 7.67 -2.14 -2.13
C ARG A 36 6.35 -2.85 -2.43
N LEU A 37 5.40 -2.08 -2.95
CA LEU A 37 4.09 -2.56 -3.41
C LEU A 37 4.06 -2.61 -4.94
N TYR A 38 3.42 -3.65 -5.48
CA TYR A 38 3.29 -3.89 -6.92
C TYR A 38 1.88 -4.40 -7.25
N HIS A 39 1.60 -4.46 -8.54
CA HIS A 39 0.38 -5.12 -9.03
C HIS A 39 -0.90 -4.45 -8.53
N GLY A 40 -0.89 -3.12 -8.57
CA GLY A 40 -1.98 -2.25 -8.11
C GLY A 40 -3.18 -2.22 -9.04
N ARG A 41 -4.38 -2.33 -8.47
CA ARG A 41 -5.69 -2.31 -9.14
C ARG A 41 -6.70 -1.45 -8.40
N ALA A 42 -7.76 -1.03 -9.09
CA ALA A 42 -8.80 -0.16 -8.54
C ALA A 42 -9.89 -0.92 -7.77
N THR A 43 -10.15 -2.19 -8.13
CA THR A 43 -11.13 -3.04 -7.44
C THR A 43 -10.60 -4.46 -7.23
N PRO A 44 -11.03 -5.18 -6.17
CA PRO A 44 -10.46 -6.50 -5.87
C PRO A 44 -10.60 -7.52 -7.01
N GLY A 45 -11.75 -7.50 -7.70
CA GLY A 45 -12.06 -8.42 -8.80
C GLY A 45 -11.60 -7.94 -10.18
N GLU A 46 -10.83 -6.86 -10.26
CA GLU A 46 -10.34 -6.32 -11.54
C GLU A 46 -9.42 -7.33 -12.23
N GLN A 47 -9.83 -7.76 -13.42
CA GLN A 47 -9.00 -8.57 -14.30
C GLN A 47 -8.02 -7.64 -15.03
N MET A 48 -6.73 -7.95 -14.93
CA MET A 48 -5.66 -7.14 -15.49
C MET A 48 -4.99 -7.92 -16.61
N GLU A 49 -4.82 -7.28 -17.75
CA GLU A 49 -4.07 -7.84 -18.89
C GLU A 49 -2.55 -7.63 -18.72
N ASP A 50 -2.14 -6.73 -17.81
CA ASP A 50 -0.76 -6.39 -17.49
C ASP A 50 -0.47 -6.43 -15.98
N TRP A 51 0.70 -5.90 -15.57
CA TRP A 51 1.15 -5.83 -14.18
C TRP A 51 0.50 -4.71 -13.36
N GLY A 52 -0.40 -3.89 -13.91
CA GLY A 52 -1.01 -2.79 -13.17
C GLY A 52 -0.06 -1.67 -12.74
N SER A 53 -0.46 -0.94 -11.70
CA SER A 53 0.33 0.20 -11.20
C SER A 53 1.38 -0.23 -10.17
N ASP A 54 2.58 0.31 -10.30
CA ASP A 54 3.58 0.29 -9.24
C ASP A 54 3.14 1.14 -8.05
N GLY A 55 3.38 0.63 -6.84
CA GLY A 55 3.14 1.35 -5.60
C GLY A 55 4.42 2.00 -5.06
N PRO A 56 4.33 2.68 -3.90
CA PRO A 56 5.47 3.31 -3.27
C PRO A 56 6.49 2.29 -2.76
N VAL A 57 7.72 2.79 -2.58
CA VAL A 57 8.72 2.18 -1.69
C VAL A 57 8.61 2.86 -0.32
N ILE A 58 8.07 2.15 0.66
CA ILE A 58 7.79 2.63 2.02
C ILE A 58 8.97 2.26 2.92
N GLY A 59 9.53 3.27 3.57
CA GLY A 59 10.57 3.10 4.57
C GLY A 59 11.45 4.35 4.73
N PRO A 60 12.53 4.26 5.52
CA PRO A 60 13.00 3.07 6.25
C PRO A 60 12.00 2.47 7.25
N LEU A 61 11.89 1.15 7.28
CA LEU A 61 11.16 0.41 8.31
C LEU A 61 12.13 -0.04 9.41
N ALA A 62 11.68 0.03 10.67
CA ALA A 62 12.39 -0.55 11.81
C ALA A 62 12.08 -2.06 11.94
N SER A 63 10.88 -2.47 11.58
CA SER A 63 10.45 -3.87 11.56
C SER A 63 9.28 -4.07 10.60
N ILE A 64 9.07 -5.32 10.20
CA ILE A 64 7.87 -5.77 9.51
C ILE A 64 7.46 -7.13 10.07
N HIS A 65 6.15 -7.34 10.24
CA HIS A 65 5.59 -8.54 10.82
C HIS A 65 4.35 -8.96 10.02
N VAL A 66 4.35 -10.22 9.59
CA VAL A 66 3.19 -10.87 8.97
C VAL A 66 2.62 -11.88 9.95
N THR A 67 1.31 -11.83 10.19
CA THR A 67 0.60 -12.83 10.99
C THR A 67 -0.50 -13.47 10.14
N TYR A 68 -0.55 -14.81 10.14
CA TYR A 68 -1.52 -15.62 9.40
C TYR A 68 -1.62 -15.30 7.90
N MET A 69 -0.56 -14.74 7.31
CA MET A 69 -0.50 -14.29 5.91
C MET A 69 -1.53 -13.21 5.51
N CYS A 70 -2.31 -12.68 6.45
CA CYS A 70 -3.38 -11.71 6.16
C CYS A 70 -3.28 -10.42 6.99
N GLN A 71 -2.41 -10.37 8.00
CA GLN A 71 -2.13 -9.16 8.75
C GLN A 71 -0.69 -8.70 8.49
N LEU A 72 -0.53 -7.54 7.85
CA LEU A 72 0.77 -6.93 7.59
C LEU A 72 0.95 -5.69 8.49
N LYS A 73 1.94 -5.77 9.38
CA LYS A 73 2.26 -4.72 10.37
C LYS A 73 3.70 -4.29 10.21
N PHE A 74 4.00 -3.05 10.55
CA PHE A 74 5.37 -2.55 10.56
C PHE A 74 5.55 -1.48 11.64
N ALA A 75 6.80 -1.23 11.99
CA ALA A 75 7.18 -0.06 12.78
C ALA A 75 8.10 0.85 11.93
N ALA A 76 7.90 2.16 12.01
CA ALA A 76 8.75 3.14 11.34
C ALA A 76 8.92 4.40 12.19
N ALA A 77 9.91 5.22 11.86
CA ALA A 77 10.08 6.52 12.50
C ALA A 77 8.93 7.48 12.15
N PRO A 78 8.61 8.47 13.00
CA PRO A 78 7.51 9.40 12.75
C PRO A 78 7.59 10.10 11.39
N ASP A 79 8.77 10.51 10.95
CA ASP A 79 8.97 11.18 9.64
C ASP A 79 8.59 10.29 8.43
N VAL A 80 8.84 8.99 8.53
CA VAL A 80 8.38 8.00 7.54
C VAL A 80 6.86 7.91 7.57
N MET A 81 6.26 7.82 8.76
CA MET A 81 4.80 7.78 8.91
C MET A 81 4.13 9.06 8.42
N GLU A 82 4.69 10.23 8.73
CA GLU A 82 4.24 11.54 8.23
C GLU A 82 4.18 11.55 6.70
N ARG A 83 5.18 10.97 6.06
CA ARG A 83 5.30 11.01 4.60
C ARG A 83 4.33 10.07 3.91
N PHE A 84 4.20 8.83 4.41
CA PHE A 84 3.42 7.79 3.73
C PHE A 84 1.98 7.68 4.26
N PHE A 85 1.73 8.11 5.50
CA PHE A 85 0.43 8.03 6.19
C PHE A 85 0.11 9.32 6.98
N PRO A 86 0.16 10.51 6.34
CA PRO A 86 0.00 11.80 7.04
C PRO A 86 -1.33 11.91 7.80
N GLU A 87 -2.41 11.36 7.25
CA GLU A 87 -3.75 11.41 7.86
C GLU A 87 -3.82 10.57 9.14
N VAL A 88 -3.17 9.40 9.14
CA VAL A 88 -3.06 8.52 10.32
C VAL A 88 -2.29 9.24 11.44
N MET A 89 -1.16 9.86 11.09
CA MET A 89 -0.37 10.62 12.05
C MET A 89 -1.11 11.84 12.61
N ALA A 90 -1.84 12.58 11.76
CA ALA A 90 -2.66 13.70 12.19
C ALA A 90 -3.75 13.24 13.18
N GLN A 91 -4.42 12.12 12.87
CA GLN A 91 -5.45 11.54 13.74
C GLN A 91 -4.86 11.10 15.09
N TRP A 92 -3.72 10.41 15.08
CA TRP A 92 -3.06 9.96 16.32
C TRP A 92 -2.63 11.10 17.22
N ARG A 93 -2.08 12.17 16.65
CA ARG A 93 -1.72 13.37 17.44
C ARG A 93 -2.96 14.06 18.00
N ALA A 94 -4.03 14.17 17.22
CA ALA A 94 -5.28 14.76 17.68
C ALA A 94 -5.94 13.96 18.80
N SER A 95 -5.79 12.63 18.80
CA SER A 95 -6.33 11.75 19.84
C SER A 95 -5.40 11.56 21.04
N GLY A 96 -4.16 12.05 20.98
CA GLY A 96 -3.18 11.95 22.07
C GLY A 96 -2.69 10.53 22.34
N VAL A 97 -2.74 9.63 21.35
CA VAL A 97 -2.25 8.25 21.52
C VAL A 97 -0.73 8.18 21.54
N SER A 98 -0.17 7.24 22.33
CA SER A 98 1.28 7.06 22.46
C SER A 98 1.99 6.82 21.14
N ASN A 99 1.36 6.13 20.17
CA ASN A 99 1.92 5.87 18.85
C ASN A 99 2.25 7.16 18.07
N GLY A 100 1.56 8.28 18.32
CA GLY A 100 1.85 9.55 17.67
C GLY A 100 3.01 10.34 18.27
N HIS A 101 3.55 9.89 19.40
CA HIS A 101 4.58 10.60 20.19
C HIS A 101 5.84 9.75 20.48
N GLY A 102 5.80 8.45 20.18
CA GLY A 102 6.92 7.53 20.37
C GLY A 102 8.05 7.73 19.36
N PRO A 103 9.25 7.16 19.64
CA PRO A 103 10.38 7.18 18.70
C PRO A 103 10.14 6.29 17.46
N LEU A 104 9.20 5.35 17.57
CA LEU A 104 8.68 4.52 16.50
C LEU A 104 7.16 4.50 16.59
N CYS A 105 6.54 4.33 15.43
CA CYS A 105 5.11 4.24 15.24
C CYS A 105 4.77 2.85 14.68
N ASP A 106 3.97 2.07 15.39
CA ASP A 106 3.45 0.80 14.90
C ASP A 106 2.18 1.02 14.08
N TRP A 107 2.14 0.47 12.87
CA TRP A 107 1.00 0.54 11.97
C TRP A 107 0.68 -0.79 11.31
N GLN A 108 -0.55 -0.93 10.83
CA GLN A 108 -1.00 -2.07 10.05
C GLN A 108 -1.67 -1.61 8.76
N PHE A 109 -1.38 -2.31 7.67
CA PHE A 109 -2.10 -2.09 6.43
C PHE A 109 -3.53 -2.64 6.52
N ASN A 110 -4.44 -1.98 5.81
CA ASN A 110 -5.72 -2.58 5.51
C ASN A 110 -5.52 -3.62 4.40
N VAL A 111 -6.04 -4.83 4.59
CA VAL A 111 -5.95 -5.94 3.63
C VAL A 111 -7.38 -6.32 3.24
N ILE A 112 -7.70 -6.21 1.96
CA ILE A 112 -9.04 -6.46 1.39
C ILE A 112 -8.89 -7.54 0.31
N ASP A 113 -9.56 -8.68 0.48
CA ASP A 113 -9.49 -9.82 -0.45
C ASP A 113 -8.04 -10.19 -0.85
N ASP A 114 -7.18 -10.33 0.17
CA ASP A 114 -5.73 -10.60 0.05
C ASP A 114 -4.87 -9.49 -0.58
N LEU A 115 -5.45 -8.30 -0.82
CA LEU A 115 -4.76 -7.15 -1.41
C LEU A 115 -4.45 -6.08 -0.35
N ILE A 116 -3.25 -5.52 -0.38
CA ILE A 116 -2.85 -4.39 0.49
C ILE A 116 -3.46 -3.10 -0.07
N GLU A 117 -4.23 -2.37 0.73
CA GLU A 117 -4.73 -1.06 0.35
C GLU A 117 -3.70 0.03 0.70
N TYR A 118 -3.40 0.88 -0.29
CA TYR A 118 -2.63 2.10 -0.10
C TYR A 118 -3.05 3.19 -1.09
N GLY A 119 -3.45 4.36 -0.57
CA GLY A 119 -3.80 5.51 -1.39
C GLY A 119 -5.01 5.28 -2.30
N GLY A 120 -5.92 4.39 -1.89
CA GLY A 120 -7.10 3.99 -2.68
C GLY A 120 -6.81 2.99 -3.80
N ILE A 121 -5.61 2.37 -3.82
CA ILE A 121 -5.22 1.30 -4.74
C ILE A 121 -4.98 0.01 -3.96
N LEU A 122 -5.35 -1.12 -4.56
CA LEU A 122 -5.21 -2.46 -4.00
C LEU A 122 -4.05 -3.19 -4.67
N TYR A 123 -3.02 -3.53 -3.90
CA TYR A 123 -1.80 -4.15 -4.39
C TYR A 123 -1.81 -5.65 -4.10
N GLY A 124 -1.63 -6.46 -5.14
CA GLY A 124 -1.59 -7.93 -5.01
C GLY A 124 -0.24 -8.48 -4.58
N ASP A 125 0.81 -7.70 -4.81
CA ASP A 125 2.18 -8.17 -4.68
C ASP A 125 2.96 -7.17 -3.82
N TRP A 126 3.82 -7.69 -2.95
CA TRP A 126 4.70 -6.86 -2.13
C TRP A 126 6.02 -7.58 -1.85
N SER A 127 7.06 -6.81 -1.60
CA SER A 127 8.36 -7.36 -1.22
C SER A 127 9.03 -6.48 -0.18
N ILE A 128 9.91 -7.09 0.61
CA ILE A 128 10.82 -6.37 1.49
C ILE A 128 12.26 -6.56 1.03
N PHE A 129 13.06 -5.53 1.19
CA PHE A 129 14.46 -5.58 0.84
C PHE A 129 15.27 -4.64 1.73
N LEU A 130 16.53 -4.98 1.92
CA LEU A 130 17.52 -4.03 2.42
C LEU A 130 18.03 -3.27 1.21
N ALA A 131 18.01 -1.94 1.27
CA ALA A 131 18.68 -1.17 0.25
C ALA A 131 20.18 -1.43 0.34
N ASP A 132 20.80 -1.82 -0.76
CA ASP A 132 22.24 -1.79 -0.93
C ASP A 132 22.62 -0.61 -1.84
N ASP A 133 23.92 -0.37 -2.01
CA ASP A 133 24.42 0.70 -2.89
C ASP A 133 24.06 0.49 -4.38
N GLN A 134 23.49 -0.66 -4.76
CA GLN A 134 23.09 -1.01 -6.14
C GLN A 134 21.57 -1.03 -6.37
N ALA A 135 20.74 -1.15 -5.33
CA ALA A 135 19.29 -1.25 -5.36
C ALA A 135 18.57 0.11 -5.44
N ALA A 136 19.33 1.21 -5.46
CA ALA A 136 18.83 2.57 -5.67
C ALA A 136 18.76 2.96 -7.18
N ARG A 137 18.65 1.97 -8.08
CA ARG A 137 18.52 2.17 -9.54
C ARG A 137 17.15 1.81 -10.05
#